data_AF-A0A3D1N004-F1
#
_entry.id   AF-A0A3D1N004-F1
#
_cell.length_a   1.000
_cell.length_b   1.000
_cell.length_c   1.000
_cell.angle_alpha   90.00
_cell.angle_beta   90.00
_cell.angle_gamma   90.00
#
_symmetry.space_group_name_H-M   'P 1'
#
loop_
_entity.id
_entity.type
_entity.pdbx_description
1 polymer ?
#
loop_
_entity_poly.entity_id
_entity_poly.type
_entity_poly.pdbx_seq_one_letter_code
_entity_poly.pdbx_strand_id
1 'polypeptide(L)'
;MTTRLSFKKIVNDNEQAIARALADGRNIEAYLLYHALFESLLRLFLKAEDDKIRFTDLILRYKDTLKLRGQAKPVFVDELTKFNQRRNRIIHKLWQQGYTATNENTKDAVAGAGLIYGLFIEWIETFDSGIAEAGFENN
;
A
#
# COMPACT_ATOMS: atom_id res chain seq x y z
N MET A 1 -15.98 -15.53 -21.72
CA MET A 1 -15.03 -16.03 -20.72
C MET A 1 -14.02 -14.93 -20.45
N THR A 2 -14.24 -14.12 -19.42
CA THR A 2 -13.29 -13.08 -19.02
C THR A 2 -12.14 -13.80 -18.32
N THR A 3 -10.94 -13.72 -18.88
CA THR A 3 -9.72 -14.29 -18.28
C THR A 3 -9.54 -13.63 -16.92
N ARG A 4 -9.87 -14.35 -15.84
CA ARG A 4 -9.66 -13.89 -14.48
C ARG A 4 -8.14 -13.80 -14.29
N LEU A 5 -7.58 -12.60 -14.47
CA LEU A 5 -6.17 -12.33 -14.21
C LEU A 5 -5.85 -12.84 -12.80
N SER A 6 -4.79 -13.63 -12.65
CA SER A 6 -4.37 -14.08 -11.33
C SER A 6 -3.96 -12.87 -10.50
N PHE A 7 -4.36 -12.84 -9.23
CA PHE A 7 -4.05 -11.73 -8.32
C PHE A 7 -2.53 -11.49 -8.23
N LYS A 8 -1.73 -12.58 -8.27
CA LYS A 8 -0.28 -12.55 -8.38
C LYS A 8 0.24 -11.78 -9.60
N LYS A 9 -0.40 -11.91 -10.76
CA LYS A 9 -0.01 -11.12 -11.93
C LYS A 9 -0.29 -9.63 -11.73
N ILE A 10 -1.40 -9.29 -11.09
CA ILE A 10 -1.76 -7.89 -10.81
C ILE A 10 -0.76 -7.26 -9.84
N VAL A 11 -0.33 -7.98 -8.79
CA VAL A 11 0.70 -7.51 -7.86
C VAL A 11 2.02 -7.28 -8.59
N ASN A 12 2.51 -8.28 -9.34
CA ASN A 12 3.76 -8.17 -10.10
C ASN A 12 3.73 -7.02 -11.13
N ASP A 13 2.61 -6.84 -11.84
CA ASP A 13 2.46 -5.76 -12.82
C ASP A 13 2.57 -4.38 -12.14
N ASN A 14 1.99 -4.23 -10.94
CA ASN A 14 2.07 -3.00 -10.16
C ASN A 14 3.48 -2.76 -9.58
N GLU A 15 4.16 -3.79 -9.08
CA GLU A 15 5.54 -3.66 -8.59
C GLU A 15 6.50 -3.28 -9.72
N GLN A 16 6.34 -3.85 -10.91
CA GLN A 16 7.09 -3.44 -12.09
C GLN A 16 6.78 -1.99 -12.50
N ALA A 17 5.51 -1.57 -12.41
CA ALA A 17 5.13 -0.19 -12.68
C ALA A 17 5.76 0.79 -11.66
N ILE A 18 5.84 0.41 -10.38
CA ILE A 18 6.56 1.17 -9.36
C ILE A 18 8.03 1.29 -9.70
N ALA A 19 8.70 0.18 -10.04
CA ALA A 19 10.12 0.19 -10.38
C ALA A 19 10.42 1.12 -11.56
N ARG A 20 9.58 1.08 -12.61
CA ARG A 20 9.69 2.00 -13.76
C ARG A 20 9.45 3.46 -13.36
N ALA A 21 8.39 3.72 -12.60
CA ALA A 21 8.09 5.07 -12.14
C ALA A 21 9.23 5.65 -11.29
N LEU A 22 9.85 4.86 -10.42
CA LEU A 22 11.02 5.27 -9.64
C LEU A 22 12.25 5.53 -10.52
N ALA A 23 12.53 4.67 -11.50
CA ALA A 23 13.64 4.86 -12.45
C ALA A 23 13.49 6.15 -13.26
N ASP A 24 12.25 6.50 -13.63
CA ASP A 24 11.93 7.72 -14.38
C ASP A 24 11.78 8.97 -13.47
N GLY A 25 11.95 8.82 -12.15
CA GLY A 25 11.75 9.90 -11.18
C GLY A 25 10.29 10.33 -11.01
N ARG A 26 9.31 9.54 -11.44
CA ARG A 26 7.86 9.74 -11.27
C ARG A 26 7.40 9.34 -9.85
N ASN A 27 7.91 10.05 -8.85
CA ASN A 27 7.69 9.76 -7.42
C ASN A 27 6.21 9.75 -7.01
N ILE A 28 5.37 10.64 -7.56
CA ILE A 28 3.94 10.69 -7.23
C ILE A 28 3.23 9.41 -7.70
N GLU A 29 3.51 8.99 -8.92
CA GLU A 29 2.94 7.78 -9.51
C GLU A 29 3.34 6.55 -8.71
N ALA A 30 4.63 6.38 -8.42
CA ALA A 30 5.14 5.31 -7.58
C ALA A 30 4.48 5.32 -6.18
N TYR A 31 4.29 6.50 -5.57
CA TYR A 31 3.62 6.62 -4.28
C TYR A 31 2.15 6.18 -4.30
N LEU A 32 1.42 6.53 -5.36
CA LEU A 32 0.02 6.13 -5.53
C LEU A 32 -0.12 4.63 -5.86
N LEU A 33 0.83 4.06 -6.58
CA LEU A 33 0.89 2.61 -6.81
C LEU A 33 1.16 1.84 -5.52
N TYR A 34 2.09 2.30 -4.66
CA TYR A 34 2.25 1.74 -3.32
C TYR A 34 0.95 1.80 -2.52
N HIS A 35 0.19 2.90 -2.61
CA HIS A 35 -1.10 3.00 -1.93
C HIS A 35 -2.08 1.93 -2.41
N ALA A 36 -2.15 1.70 -3.72
CA ALA A 36 -3.00 0.64 -4.27
C ALA A 36 -2.57 -0.75 -3.78
N LEU A 37 -1.26 -1.01 -3.68
CA LEU A 37 -0.73 -2.28 -3.15
C LEU A 37 -1.03 -2.46 -1.65
N PHE A 38 -0.81 -1.45 -0.81
CA PHE A 38 -1.19 -1.49 0.60
C PHE A 38 -2.68 -1.74 0.79
N GLU A 39 -3.52 -1.06 0.02
CA GLU A 39 -4.96 -1.24 0.08
C GLU A 39 -5.36 -2.66 -0.34
N SER A 40 -4.78 -3.17 -1.43
CA SER A 40 -5.04 -4.53 -1.93
C SER A 40 -4.61 -5.59 -0.91
N LEU A 41 -3.44 -5.42 -0.29
CA LEU A 41 -2.93 -6.31 0.76
C LEU A 41 -3.82 -6.29 2.00
N LEU A 42 -4.24 -5.12 2.47
CA LEU A 42 -5.19 -5.01 3.60
C LEU A 42 -6.53 -5.65 3.28
N ARG A 43 -7.07 -5.44 2.08
CA ARG A 43 -8.34 -6.05 1.67
C ARG A 43 -8.24 -7.57 1.64
N LEU A 44 -7.16 -8.11 1.10
CA LEU A 44 -6.90 -9.54 1.09
C LEU A 44 -6.81 -10.10 2.52
N PHE A 45 -5.95 -9.51 3.35
CA PHE A 45 -5.75 -9.95 4.74
C PHE A 45 -7.03 -9.89 5.59
N LEU A 46 -7.83 -8.84 5.39
CA LEU A 46 -9.08 -8.62 6.13
C LEU A 46 -10.29 -9.31 5.49
N LYS A 47 -10.12 -9.99 4.35
CA LYS A 47 -11.21 -10.56 3.54
C LYS A 47 -12.32 -9.53 3.25
N ALA A 48 -11.90 -8.30 2.95
CA ALA A 48 -12.80 -7.17 2.73
C ALA A 48 -13.19 -7.07 1.25
N GLU A 49 -14.32 -7.69 0.89
CA GLU A 49 -14.82 -7.78 -0.49
C GLU A 49 -15.57 -6.51 -0.97
N ASP A 50 -16.02 -5.66 -0.04
CA ASP A 50 -16.77 -4.43 -0.37
C ASP A 50 -15.83 -3.31 -0.87
N ASP A 51 -16.00 -2.92 -2.13
CA ASP A 51 -15.23 -1.89 -2.82
C ASP A 51 -15.46 -0.47 -2.26
N LYS A 52 -16.53 -0.25 -1.50
CA LYS A 52 -16.85 1.05 -0.88
C LYS A 52 -16.11 1.31 0.42
N ILE A 53 -15.49 0.29 1.01
CA ILE A 53 -14.70 0.46 2.24
C ILE A 53 -13.52 1.38 1.93
N ARG A 54 -13.36 2.47 2.68
CA ARG A 54 -12.26 3.41 2.47
C ARG A 54 -10.98 2.85 3.12
N PHE A 55 -9.82 3.29 2.62
CA PHE A 55 -8.53 2.89 3.19
C PHE A 55 -8.41 3.16 4.70
N THR A 56 -8.93 4.30 5.19
CA THR A 56 -9.00 4.59 6.63
C THR A 56 -9.80 3.54 7.41
N ASP A 57 -10.91 3.06 6.84
CA ASP A 57 -11.77 2.06 7.48
C ASP A 57 -11.07 0.69 7.49
N LEU A 58 -10.27 0.35 6.47
CA LEU A 58 -9.40 -0.83 6.46
C LEU A 58 -8.34 -0.76 7.57
N ILE A 59 -7.70 0.39 7.78
CA ILE A 59 -6.71 0.57 8.86
C ILE A 59 -7.35 0.33 10.24
N LEU A 60 -8.58 0.83 10.46
CA LEU A 60 -9.30 0.61 11.71
C LEU A 60 -9.65 -0.87 11.92
N ARG A 61 -10.15 -1.55 10.88
CA ARG A 61 -10.43 -3.00 10.93
C ARG A 61 -9.16 -3.81 11.19
N TYR A 62 -8.03 -3.42 10.58
CA TYR A 62 -6.73 -4.03 10.82
C TYR A 62 -6.31 -3.87 12.29
N LYS A 63 -6.40 -2.67 12.85
CA LYS A 63 -6.14 -2.42 14.27
C LYS A 63 -6.97 -3.32 15.18
N ASP A 64 -8.26 -3.46 14.91
CA ASP A 64 -9.14 -4.31 15.72
C ASP A 64 -8.82 -5.80 15.54
N THR A 65 -8.48 -6.23 14.32
CA THR A 65 -8.01 -7.59 14.04
C THR A 65 -6.75 -7.92 14.83
N LEU A 66 -5.78 -7.01 14.90
CA LEU A 66 -4.56 -7.18 15.70
C LEU A 66 -4.88 -7.39 17.19
N LYS A 67 -5.79 -6.57 17.74
CA LYS A 67 -6.22 -6.71 19.15
C LYS A 67 -6.87 -8.06 19.41
N LEU A 68 -7.74 -8.53 18.51
CA LEU A 68 -8.38 -9.83 18.61
C LEU A 68 -7.37 -10.99 18.57
N ARG A 69 -6.26 -10.81 17.85
CA ARG A 69 -5.13 -11.75 17.79
C ARG A 69 -4.13 -11.59 18.94
N GLY A 70 -4.46 -10.82 19.98
CA GLY A 70 -3.62 -10.66 21.18
C GLY A 70 -2.43 -9.72 21.02
N GLN A 71 -2.35 -8.95 19.94
CA GLN A 71 -1.28 -7.97 19.75
C GLN A 71 -1.55 -6.72 20.60
N ALA A 72 -0.75 -6.54 21.65
CA ALA A 72 -0.87 -5.40 22.57
C ALA A 72 -0.48 -4.06 21.90
N LYS A 73 0.40 -4.09 20.90
CA LYS A 73 0.80 -2.92 20.11
C LYS A 73 0.21 -3.01 18.71
N PRO A 74 -0.45 -1.95 18.20
CA PRO A 74 -1.03 -1.93 16.87
C PRO A 74 0.04 -1.67 15.79
N VAL A 75 0.91 -2.66 15.56
CA VAL A 75 2.04 -2.57 14.62
C VAL A 75 1.56 -2.12 13.23
N PHE A 76 2.28 -1.19 12.60
CA PHE A 76 1.97 -0.56 11.30
C PHE A 76 0.72 0.34 11.23
N VAL A 77 -0.11 0.43 12.26
CA VAL A 77 -1.32 1.26 12.21
C VAL A 77 -0.98 2.75 12.07
N ASP A 78 0.05 3.22 12.79
CA ASP A 78 0.48 4.61 12.74
C ASP A 78 1.15 4.94 11.40
N GLU A 79 1.95 4.01 10.88
CA GLU A 79 2.62 4.09 9.59
C GLU A 79 1.59 4.19 8.45
N LEU A 80 0.60 3.29 8.43
CA LEU A 80 -0.49 3.30 7.45
C LEU A 80 -1.34 4.58 7.55
N THR A 81 -1.58 5.06 8.77
CA THR A 81 -2.31 6.32 9.00
C THR A 81 -1.54 7.52 8.45
N LYS A 82 -0.25 7.63 8.77
CA LYS A 82 0.63 8.69 8.27
C LYS A 82 0.78 8.63 6.76
N PHE A 83 0.85 7.42 6.20
CA PHE A 83 0.88 7.17 4.76
C PHE A 83 -0.39 7.71 4.08
N ASN A 84 -1.59 7.37 4.57
CA ASN A 84 -2.85 7.90 4.04
C ASN A 84 -2.93 9.44 4.15
N GLN A 85 -2.52 10.01 5.28
CA GLN A 85 -2.47 11.46 5.46
C GLN A 85 -1.49 12.13 4.48
N ARG A 86 -0.34 11.49 4.20
CA ARG A 86 0.63 12.00 3.23
C ARG A 86 0.10 11.90 1.81
N ARG A 87 -0.62 10.84 1.44
CA ARG A 87 -1.36 10.75 0.15
C ARG A 87 -2.29 11.94 -0.04
N ASN A 88 -3.11 12.27 0.97
CA ASN A 88 -4.01 13.43 0.90
C ASN A 88 -3.26 14.75 0.73
N ARG A 89 -2.13 14.92 1.43
CA ARG A 89 -1.26 16.11 1.26
C ARG A 89 -0.65 16.20 -0.14
N ILE A 90 -0.23 15.08 -0.73
CA ILE A 90 0.33 15.04 -2.10
C ILE A 90 -0.75 15.50 -3.09
N ILE A 91 -1.96 14.97 -3.01
CA ILE A 91 -3.08 15.40 -3.88
C ILE A 91 -3.39 16.89 -3.71
N HIS A 92 -3.40 17.39 -2.47
CA HIS A 92 -3.60 18.81 -2.22
C HIS A 92 -2.48 19.69 -2.81
N LYS A 93 -1.22 19.26 -2.66
CA LYS A 93 -0.06 19.96 -3.24
C LYS A 93 -0.06 19.93 -4.76
N LEU A 94 -0.50 18.83 -5.38
CA LEU A 94 -0.69 18.76 -6.84
C LEU A 94 -1.60 19.88 -7.33
N TRP A 95 -2.70 20.13 -6.61
CA TRP A 95 -3.63 21.22 -6.93
C TRP A 95 -3.02 22.61 -6.73
N GLN A 96 -2.22 22.81 -5.67
CA GLN A 96 -1.70 24.13 -5.31
C GLN A 96 -0.38 24.51 -6.01
N GLN A 97 0.49 23.54 -6.25
CA GLN A 97 1.91 23.73 -6.62
C GLN A 97 2.24 23.10 -7.98
N GLY A 98 1.32 22.33 -8.56
CA GLY A 98 1.53 21.62 -9.82
C GLY A 98 2.37 20.35 -9.69
N TYR A 99 2.53 19.65 -10.82
CA TYR A 99 3.14 18.32 -10.86
C TYR A 99 4.63 18.34 -10.50
N THR A 100 5.44 19.13 -11.21
CA THR A 100 6.91 19.10 -11.09
C THR A 100 7.39 19.32 -9.65
N ALA A 101 6.96 20.42 -9.02
CA ALA A 101 7.34 20.75 -7.65
C ALA A 101 6.85 19.71 -6.64
N THR A 102 5.63 19.20 -6.81
CA THR A 102 5.10 18.16 -5.91
C THR A 102 5.87 16.85 -6.06
N ASN A 103 6.27 16.52 -7.28
CA ASN A 103 6.94 15.28 -7.60
C ASN A 103 8.35 15.21 -7.01
N GLU A 104 9.12 16.29 -7.10
CA GLU A 104 10.43 16.41 -6.45
C GLU A 104 10.30 16.28 -4.93
N ASN A 105 9.33 16.98 -4.32
CA ASN A 105 9.07 16.95 -2.88
C ASN A 105 8.48 15.63 -2.35
N THR A 106 8.19 14.66 -3.22
CA THR A 106 7.61 13.35 -2.87
C THR A 106 8.68 12.25 -2.80
N LYS A 107 9.92 12.52 -3.23
CA LYS A 107 11.00 11.53 -3.30
C LYS A 107 11.22 10.75 -1.99
N ASP A 108 11.39 11.45 -0.86
CA ASP A 108 11.63 10.77 0.42
C ASP A 108 10.40 10.01 0.91
N ALA A 109 9.20 10.53 0.61
CA ALA A 109 7.95 9.89 1.00
C ALA A 109 7.74 8.58 0.24
N VAL A 110 8.12 8.50 -1.05
CA VAL A 110 8.01 7.27 -1.83
C VAL A 110 9.08 6.24 -1.45
N ALA A 111 10.29 6.68 -1.12
CA ALA A 111 11.32 5.79 -0.57
C ALA A 111 10.86 5.16 0.76
N GLY A 112 10.30 5.97 1.66
CA GLY A 112 9.73 5.47 2.92
C GLY A 112 8.54 4.54 2.71
N ALA A 113 7.68 4.81 1.71
CA ALA A 113 6.57 3.93 1.37
C ALA A 113 7.04 2.54 0.92
N GLY A 114 8.07 2.47 0.08
CA GLY A 114 8.66 1.20 -0.35
C GLY A 114 9.24 0.38 0.79
N LEU A 115 9.97 1.01 1.71
CA LEU A 115 10.51 0.33 2.89
C LEU A 115 9.40 -0.24 3.78
N ILE A 116 8.38 0.57 4.08
CA ILE A 116 7.25 0.12 4.90
C ILE A 116 6.46 -0.98 4.19
N TYR A 117 6.38 -0.96 2.86
CA TYR A 117 5.65 -1.95 2.09
C TYR A 117 6.25 -3.35 2.24
N GLY A 118 7.56 -3.50 2.04
CA GLY A 118 8.23 -4.78 2.25
C GLY A 118 8.08 -5.31 3.69
N LEU A 119 8.36 -4.45 4.68
CA LEU A 119 8.22 -4.81 6.10
C LEU A 119 6.77 -5.19 6.47
N PHE A 120 5.79 -4.58 5.83
CA PHE A 120 4.38 -4.87 6.08
C PHE A 120 3.94 -6.20 5.44
N ILE A 121 4.45 -6.56 4.25
CA ILE A 121 4.25 -7.89 3.66
C ILE A 121 4.76 -8.95 4.63
N GLU A 122 6.04 -8.86 5.03
CA GLU A 122 6.67 -9.80 5.97
C GLU A 122 5.83 -9.99 7.24
N TRP A 123 5.37 -8.88 7.80
CA TRP A 123 4.56 -8.89 9.01
C TRP A 123 3.22 -9.60 8.80
N ILE A 124 2.54 -9.32 7.70
CA ILE A 124 1.24 -9.92 7.39
C ILE A 124 1.37 -11.41 7.07
N GLU A 125 2.46 -11.85 6.45
CA GLU A 125 2.75 -13.27 6.19
C GLU A 125 2.87 -14.10 7.48
N THR A 126 3.30 -13.49 8.59
CA THR A 126 3.34 -14.19 9.90
C THR A 126 1.94 -14.62 10.39
N PHE A 127 0.89 -14.03 9.83
CA PHE A 127 -0.50 -14.25 10.21
C PHE A 127 -1.32 -15.04 9.18
N ASP A 128 -0.89 -15.04 7.92
CA ASP A 128 -1.57 -15.70 6.80
C ASP A 128 -0.56 -16.02 5.68
N SER A 129 -0.17 -17.29 5.56
CA SER A 129 0.77 -17.74 4.52
C SER A 129 0.18 -17.65 3.10
N GLY A 130 -1.14 -17.51 2.94
CA GLY A 130 -1.79 -17.33 1.64
C GLY A 130 -1.50 -15.99 0.97
N ILE A 131 -0.84 -15.07 1.68
CA ILE A 131 -0.41 -13.76 1.18
C ILE A 131 0.72 -13.91 0.14
N ALA A 132 1.69 -14.80 0.40
CA ALA A 132 2.74 -15.14 -0.55
C ALA A 132 2.17 -15.79 -1.82
N GLU A 133 1.18 -16.69 -1.67
CA GLU A 133 0.50 -17.33 -2.80
C GLU A 133 -0.26 -16.33 -3.68
N ALA A 134 -0.73 -15.23 -3.08
CA ALA A 134 -1.36 -14.12 -3.78
C ALA A 134 -0.34 -13.24 -4.54
N GLY A 135 0.96 -13.48 -4.40
CA GLY A 135 2.03 -12.80 -5.14
C GLY A 135 2.63 -11.60 -4.44
N PHE A 136 2.31 -11.37 -3.16
CA PHE A 136 3.09 -10.47 -2.33
C PHE A 136 4.32 -11.24 -1.84
N GLU A 137 5.41 -11.19 -2.60
CA GLU A 137 6.66 -11.88 -2.27
C GLU A 137 7.72 -10.85 -1.87
N ASN A 138 8.53 -11.19 -0.87
CA ASN A 138 9.74 -10.46 -0.57
C ASN A 138 10.78 -10.68 -1.69
N ASN A 139 11.11 -9.63 -2.43
CA ASN A 139 12.24 -9.60 -3.37
C ASN A 139 13.53 -9.13 -2.68
#